data_AF-A0ABD1DR61-F1
#
_entry.id   AF-A0ABD1DR61-F1
#
_cell.length_a   1.000
_cell.length_b   1.000
_cell.length_c   1.000
_cell.angle_alpha   90.00
_cell.angle_beta   90.00
_cell.angle_gamma   90.00
#
_symmetry.space_group_name_H-M   'P 1'
#
loop_
_entity.id
_entity.type
_entity.pdbx_description
1 polymer ?
#
loop_
_entity_poly.entity_id
_entity_poly.type
_entity_poly.pdbx_seq_one_letter_code
_entity_poly.pdbx_strand_id
1 'polypeptide(L)'
;MASVTSTTGRCGCLRKIHELTFSGRYELHVIVENWAGEQGVAKYSEILVAGPSEKYELRSIGTFTGGNAGDGLDWHKNMQFSTMDADNDRSFENCAKIHHGDRYSGIQLIHPQPGFGEPFEVYCEQEYEDGGWVVIQNRFDGSVNFERNWAEYEHGFGDMSGEHWLGLRAIHELTYSKQYKLHVLLELANGTQLAAKYNEFSVAGSSELYQLKSLRGFSGDLSNEFGYNEGMMFSTFDADNDIYF
;
A
#
# COMPACT_ATOMS: atom_id res chain seq x y z
N MET A 1 10.90 12.59 -18.28
CA MET A 1 10.72 11.14 -18.17
C MET A 1 9.44 10.95 -17.38
N ALA A 2 8.33 10.61 -18.04
CA ALA A 2 7.03 10.49 -17.38
C ALA A 2 6.83 9.03 -16.99
N SER A 3 6.96 8.73 -15.70
CA SER A 3 6.49 7.47 -15.14
C SER A 3 4.97 7.54 -15.07
N VAL A 4 4.27 6.67 -15.79
CA VAL A 4 2.83 6.47 -15.56
C VAL A 4 2.72 5.52 -14.38
N THR A 5 2.54 6.07 -13.20
CA THR A 5 2.36 5.29 -11.98
C THR A 5 0.91 5.39 -11.50
N SER A 6 0.32 4.23 -11.26
CA SER A 6 -1.04 4.09 -10.77
C SER A 6 -1.06 4.39 -9.27
N THR A 7 -1.87 5.36 -8.87
CA THR A 7 -2.18 5.76 -7.49
C THR A 7 -2.99 4.73 -6.68
N THR A 8 -2.96 3.45 -7.08
CA THR A 8 -3.62 2.38 -6.32
C THR A 8 -2.66 1.21 -6.17
N GLY A 9 -2.17 1.01 -4.94
CA GLY A 9 -1.19 -0.01 -4.55
C GLY A 9 -1.64 -1.46 -4.73
N ARG A 10 -1.74 -1.90 -5.99
CA ARG A 10 -1.73 -3.32 -6.34
C ARG A 10 -0.80 -3.53 -7.54
N CYS A 11 0.06 -4.55 -7.46
CA CYS A 11 0.69 -5.22 -8.60
C CYS A 11 -0.32 -5.88 -9.58
N GLY A 12 -1.54 -5.35 -9.71
CA GLY A 12 -2.59 -5.79 -10.62
C GLY A 12 -3.16 -4.68 -11.52
N CYS A 13 -2.68 -3.43 -11.40
CA CYS A 13 -3.20 -2.32 -12.20
C CYS A 13 -2.98 -2.55 -13.70
N LEU A 14 -1.81 -2.99 -14.12
CA LEU A 14 -1.53 -3.21 -15.55
C LEU A 14 -2.41 -4.30 -16.16
N ARG A 15 -2.73 -5.37 -15.40
CA ARG A 15 -3.68 -6.39 -15.86
C ARG A 15 -5.08 -5.82 -16.05
N LYS A 16 -5.57 -5.03 -15.08
CA LYS A 16 -6.90 -4.42 -15.18
C LYS A 16 -6.96 -3.36 -16.28
N ILE A 17 -5.90 -2.57 -16.46
CA ILE A 17 -5.77 -1.61 -17.56
C ILE A 17 -5.75 -2.34 -18.91
N HIS A 18 -5.01 -3.44 -19.03
CA HIS A 18 -5.04 -4.28 -20.22
C HIS A 18 -6.46 -4.79 -20.51
N GLU A 19 -7.11 -5.43 -19.53
CA GLU A 19 -8.48 -5.96 -19.68
C GLU A 19 -9.48 -4.86 -20.08
N LEU A 20 -9.40 -3.68 -19.46
CA LEU A 20 -10.23 -2.53 -19.79
C LEU A 20 -9.99 -2.06 -21.23
N THR A 21 -8.73 -1.77 -21.58
CA THR A 21 -8.39 -1.22 -22.90
C THR A 21 -8.59 -2.20 -24.06
N PHE A 22 -8.64 -3.51 -23.80
CA PHE A 22 -9.05 -4.52 -24.79
C PHE A 22 -10.58 -4.68 -24.90
N SER A 23 -11.33 -4.33 -23.86
CA SER A 23 -12.80 -4.45 -23.87
C SER A 23 -13.51 -3.38 -24.70
N GLY A 24 -12.84 -2.27 -25.00
CA GLY A 24 -13.40 -1.15 -25.74
C GLY A 24 -12.40 -0.05 -26.00
N ARG A 25 -12.84 1.01 -26.69
CA ARG A 25 -12.03 2.23 -26.87
C ARG A 25 -12.32 3.19 -25.73
N TYR A 26 -11.27 3.73 -25.14
CA TYR A 26 -11.34 4.66 -24.02
C TYR A 26 -10.41 5.83 -24.27
N GLU A 27 -10.89 7.05 -24.04
CA GLU A 27 -10.03 8.22 -23.93
C GLU A 27 -9.19 8.12 -22.65
N LEU A 28 -7.94 8.57 -22.72
CA LEU A 28 -7.05 8.63 -21.56
C LEU A 28 -6.87 10.08 -21.14
N HIS A 29 -7.21 10.38 -19.89
CA HIS A 29 -6.88 11.63 -19.23
C HIS A 29 -5.83 11.34 -18.16
N VAL A 30 -4.62 11.87 -18.36
CA VAL A 30 -3.57 11.87 -17.34
C VAL A 30 -3.71 13.17 -16.56
N ILE A 31 -3.99 13.06 -15.27
CA ILE A 31 -4.10 14.20 -14.35
C ILE A 31 -2.94 14.08 -13.37
N VAL A 32 -2.12 15.11 -13.30
CA VAL A 32 -1.02 15.27 -12.35
C VAL A 32 -1.30 16.50 -11.50
N GLU A 33 -1.01 16.44 -10.21
CA GLU A 33 -1.24 17.56 -9.28
C GLU A 33 0.07 17.87 -8.56
N ASN A 34 0.38 19.16 -8.40
CA ASN A 34 1.52 19.59 -7.61
C ASN A 34 1.14 19.83 -6.14
N TRP A 35 2.14 20.06 -5.29
CA TRP A 35 1.94 20.32 -3.85
C TRP A 35 1.11 21.57 -3.53
N ALA A 36 0.94 22.49 -4.48
CA ALA A 36 0.08 23.67 -4.33
C ALA A 36 -1.38 23.37 -4.72
N GLY A 37 -1.71 22.13 -5.08
CA GLY A 37 -3.03 21.71 -5.57
C GLY A 37 -3.31 22.08 -7.03
N GLU A 38 -2.29 22.53 -7.77
CA GLU A 38 -2.46 22.89 -9.18
C GLU A 38 -2.41 21.65 -10.06
N GLN A 39 -3.44 21.46 -10.90
CA GLN A 39 -3.54 20.31 -11.78
C GLN A 39 -3.01 20.57 -13.18
N GLY A 40 -2.13 19.68 -13.63
CA GLY A 40 -1.79 19.45 -15.02
C GLY A 40 -2.64 18.32 -15.61
N VAL A 41 -3.18 18.51 -16.80
CA VAL A 41 -3.95 17.50 -17.52
C VAL A 41 -3.31 17.28 -18.89
N ALA A 42 -3.23 16.03 -19.34
CA ALA A 42 -2.92 15.63 -20.70
C ALA A 42 -3.99 14.63 -21.18
N LYS A 43 -4.55 14.86 -22.37
CA LYS A 43 -5.66 14.08 -22.91
C LYS A 43 -5.28 13.40 -24.22
N TYR A 44 -5.78 12.18 -24.38
CA TYR A 44 -5.48 11.30 -25.50
C TYR A 44 -6.76 10.63 -25.98
N SER A 45 -6.92 10.49 -27.30
CA SER A 45 -8.15 9.96 -27.90
C SER A 45 -8.32 8.44 -27.76
N GLU A 46 -7.26 7.71 -27.44
CA GLU A 46 -7.35 6.30 -27.08
C GLU A 46 -6.22 5.89 -26.14
N ILE A 47 -6.37 4.73 -25.51
CA ILE A 47 -5.28 3.99 -24.87
C ILE A 47 -5.46 2.50 -25.14
N LEU A 48 -4.36 1.82 -25.48
CA LEU A 48 -4.31 0.37 -25.60
C LEU A 48 -3.03 -0.17 -24.96
N VAL A 49 -3.19 -1.04 -23.96
CA VAL A 49 -2.09 -1.66 -23.22
C VAL A 49 -2.10 -3.16 -23.49
N ALA A 50 -0.95 -3.72 -23.87
CA ALA A 50 -0.80 -5.14 -24.18
C ALA A 50 -0.91 -6.03 -22.93
N GLY A 51 -0.96 -7.35 -23.15
CA GLY A 51 -1.06 -8.32 -22.06
C GLY A 51 0.28 -8.61 -21.37
N PRO A 52 0.27 -9.47 -20.33
CA PRO A 52 1.47 -9.86 -19.59
C PRO A 52 2.57 -10.49 -20.46
N SER A 53 2.19 -11.25 -21.50
CA SER A 53 3.13 -11.89 -22.43
C SER A 53 3.97 -10.89 -23.23
N GLU A 54 3.51 -9.65 -23.33
CA GLU A 54 4.17 -8.55 -24.05
C GLU A 54 4.65 -7.47 -23.08
N LYS A 55 4.71 -7.80 -21.79
CA LYS A 55 5.17 -6.90 -20.72
C LYS A 55 4.40 -5.58 -20.71
N TYR A 56 3.10 -5.67 -20.95
CA TYR A 56 2.15 -4.56 -20.93
C TYR A 56 2.48 -3.40 -21.88
N GLU A 57 3.18 -3.64 -22.99
CA GLU A 57 3.51 -2.61 -23.98
C GLU A 57 2.38 -1.60 -24.26
N LEU A 58 2.71 -0.30 -24.26
CA LEU A 58 1.78 0.78 -24.61
C LEU A 58 1.58 0.83 -26.13
N ARG A 59 0.70 -0.03 -26.63
CA ARG A 59 0.46 -0.25 -28.07
C ARG A 59 -0.12 0.98 -28.76
N SER A 60 -1.01 1.71 -28.09
CA SER A 60 -1.54 2.94 -28.65
C SER A 60 -1.92 3.96 -27.59
N ILE A 61 -1.75 5.23 -27.95
CA ILE A 61 -2.22 6.40 -27.21
C ILE A 61 -3.00 7.38 -28.10
N GLY A 62 -3.35 6.96 -29.31
CA GLY A 62 -4.10 7.79 -30.26
C GLY A 62 -3.44 9.13 -30.55
N THR A 63 -4.27 10.16 -30.63
CA THR A 63 -3.87 11.54 -30.81
C THR A 63 -3.95 12.29 -29.49
N PHE A 64 -2.96 13.12 -29.20
CA PHE A 64 -3.06 14.10 -28.12
C PHE A 64 -4.17 15.10 -28.45
N THR A 65 -5.16 15.19 -27.56
CA THR A 65 -6.36 16.03 -27.73
C THR A 65 -6.30 17.33 -26.94
N GLY A 66 -5.28 17.50 -26.08
CA GLY A 66 -4.99 18.76 -25.39
C GLY A 66 -4.73 18.61 -23.90
N GLY A 67 -4.52 19.76 -23.24
CA GLY A 67 -4.21 19.83 -21.82
C GLY A 67 -2.99 20.71 -21.52
N ASN A 68 -2.85 21.16 -20.28
CA ASN A 68 -1.78 22.05 -19.82
C ASN A 68 -0.51 21.30 -19.36
N ALA A 69 -0.53 19.98 -19.28
CA ALA A 69 0.65 19.16 -18.94
C ALA A 69 1.54 18.80 -20.16
N GLY A 70 1.05 19.07 -21.38
CA GLY A 70 1.75 18.73 -22.63
C GLY A 70 1.63 17.25 -23.03
N ASP A 71 2.19 16.91 -24.19
CA ASP A 71 2.17 15.54 -24.72
C ASP A 71 3.37 14.72 -24.22
N GLY A 72 3.23 14.17 -23.01
CA GLY A 72 4.28 13.40 -22.36
C GLY A 72 4.37 11.92 -22.80
N LEU A 73 3.27 11.33 -23.28
CA LEU A 73 3.19 9.88 -23.54
C LEU A 73 3.59 9.46 -24.95
N ASP A 74 3.66 10.37 -25.94
CA ASP A 74 4.00 10.00 -27.32
C ASP A 74 5.33 9.26 -27.43
N TRP A 75 6.33 9.69 -26.64
CA TRP A 75 7.64 9.04 -26.55
C TRP A 75 7.60 7.63 -25.96
N HIS A 76 6.54 7.29 -25.20
CA HIS A 76 6.36 6.00 -24.56
C HIS A 76 5.56 5.01 -25.42
N LYS A 77 5.10 5.41 -26.61
CA LYS A 77 4.39 4.51 -27.52
C LYS A 77 5.29 3.38 -28.01
N ASN A 78 4.77 2.15 -27.97
CA ASN A 78 5.49 0.90 -28.25
C ASN A 78 6.66 0.63 -27.28
N MET A 79 6.62 1.21 -26.07
CA MET A 79 7.53 0.84 -24.99
C MET A 79 6.85 -0.13 -24.03
N GLN A 80 7.63 -1.09 -23.52
CA GLN A 80 7.20 -2.02 -22.48
C GLN A 80 7.28 -1.33 -21.12
N PHE A 81 6.45 -1.76 -20.17
CA PHE A 81 6.49 -1.22 -18.81
C PHE A 81 7.66 -1.83 -18.03
N SER A 82 8.52 -0.98 -17.47
CA SER A 82 9.48 -1.37 -16.45
C SER A 82 8.86 -1.32 -15.05
N THR A 83 9.29 -2.22 -14.18
CA THR A 83 8.99 -2.25 -12.75
C THR A 83 10.29 -2.40 -11.95
N MET A 84 10.21 -2.24 -10.64
CA MET A 84 11.35 -2.44 -9.74
C MET A 84 12.02 -3.80 -9.93
N ASP A 85 11.27 -4.83 -10.27
CA ASP A 85 11.71 -6.21 -10.43
C ASP A 85 11.97 -6.63 -11.89
N ALA A 86 11.57 -5.80 -12.88
CA ALA A 86 11.76 -6.10 -14.30
C ALA A 86 12.10 -4.84 -15.11
N ASP A 87 13.30 -4.82 -15.69
CA ASP A 87 13.75 -3.75 -16.58
C ASP A 87 13.37 -4.06 -18.03
N ASN A 88 12.41 -3.31 -18.57
CA ASN A 88 11.86 -3.54 -19.92
C ASN A 88 11.89 -2.29 -20.80
N ASP A 89 12.46 -1.19 -20.30
CA ASP A 89 12.60 0.02 -21.06
C ASP A 89 13.90 0.00 -21.89
N ARG A 90 14.20 1.11 -22.56
CA ARG A 90 15.37 1.21 -23.45
C ARG A 90 16.58 1.84 -22.75
N SER A 91 16.46 2.13 -21.46
CA SER A 91 17.56 2.63 -20.65
C SER A 91 18.55 1.50 -20.38
N PHE A 92 19.81 1.87 -20.14
CA PHE A 92 20.82 0.93 -19.65
C PHE A 92 20.58 0.56 -18.18
N GLU A 93 19.91 1.45 -17.45
CA GLU A 93 19.60 1.30 -16.06
C GLU A 93 18.09 1.19 -15.86
N ASN A 94 17.65 0.34 -14.94
CA ASN A 94 16.23 0.19 -14.63
C ASN A 94 15.70 1.50 -14.03
N CYS A 95 15.03 2.31 -14.86
CA CYS A 95 14.50 3.61 -14.47
C CYS A 95 13.49 3.48 -13.33
N ALA A 96 12.72 2.38 -13.28
CA ALA A 96 11.82 2.12 -12.16
C ALA A 96 12.58 1.89 -10.84
N LYS A 97 13.75 1.23 -10.87
CA LYS A 97 14.63 1.09 -9.69
C LYS A 97 15.28 2.41 -9.27
N ILE A 98 15.79 3.18 -10.22
CA ILE A 98 16.57 4.39 -9.94
C ILE A 98 15.69 5.56 -9.53
N HIS A 99 14.55 5.70 -10.19
CA HIS A 99 13.59 6.75 -9.89
C HIS A 99 12.45 6.25 -9.00
N HIS A 100 12.57 5.03 -8.48
CA HIS A 100 11.67 4.39 -7.52
C HIS A 100 10.17 4.30 -7.93
N GLY A 101 9.78 4.77 -9.12
CA GLY A 101 8.37 5.05 -9.47
C GLY A 101 7.78 6.21 -8.63
N ASP A 102 6.50 6.55 -8.79
CA ASP A 102 5.80 7.41 -7.81
C ASP A 102 5.62 6.65 -6.48
N ARG A 103 6.68 6.59 -5.68
CA ARG A 103 6.67 6.12 -4.29
C ARG A 103 6.42 7.28 -3.35
N TYR A 104 5.20 7.81 -3.37
CA TYR A 104 4.77 8.74 -2.33
C TYR A 104 4.07 7.99 -1.22
N SER A 105 4.47 8.26 0.02
CA SER A 105 3.70 7.85 1.18
C SER A 105 2.33 8.54 1.15
N GLY A 106 1.29 7.82 1.53
CA GLY A 106 -0.06 8.35 1.47
C GLY A 106 -1.15 7.29 1.52
N ILE A 107 -2.39 7.78 1.58
CA ILE A 107 -3.58 6.93 1.67
C ILE A 107 -3.85 6.26 0.33
N GLN A 108 -4.06 4.94 0.35
CA GLN A 108 -4.39 4.14 -0.81
C GLN A 108 -5.53 3.18 -0.50
N LEU A 109 -6.44 3.02 -1.46
CA LEU A 109 -7.47 1.97 -1.40
C LEU A 109 -6.86 0.65 -1.87
N ILE A 110 -6.76 -0.32 -0.96
CA ILE A 110 -6.24 -1.66 -1.24
C ILE A 110 -7.35 -2.70 -1.11
N HIS A 111 -7.10 -3.87 -1.68
CA HIS A 111 -7.93 -5.03 -1.47
C HIS A 111 -6.98 -6.23 -1.43
N PRO A 112 -6.78 -6.93 -0.31
CA PRO A 112 -5.90 -8.09 -0.26
C PRO A 112 -6.46 -9.26 -1.09
N GLN A 113 -5.60 -10.15 -1.60
CA GLN A 113 -6.01 -11.35 -2.37
C GLN A 113 -5.13 -12.55 -2.00
N PRO A 114 -5.70 -13.72 -1.66
CA PRO A 114 -7.12 -13.96 -1.42
C PRO A 114 -7.62 -13.09 -0.26
N GLY A 115 -8.78 -12.46 -0.45
CA GLY A 115 -9.45 -11.60 0.52
C GLY A 115 -10.92 -11.99 0.59
N PHE A 116 -11.58 -11.59 1.66
CA PHE A 116 -12.99 -11.92 1.93
C PHE A 116 -13.80 -10.67 2.30
N GLY A 117 -13.19 -9.49 2.27
CA GLY A 117 -13.82 -8.20 2.50
C GLY A 117 -13.87 -7.33 1.24
N GLU A 118 -14.50 -6.17 1.42
CA GLU A 118 -14.46 -5.09 0.44
C GLU A 118 -13.10 -4.37 0.49
N PRO A 119 -12.70 -3.65 -0.58
CA PRO A 119 -11.54 -2.77 -0.53
C PRO A 119 -11.60 -1.77 0.64
N PHE A 120 -10.45 -1.48 1.24
CA PHE A 120 -10.32 -0.55 2.37
C PHE A 120 -9.09 0.35 2.23
N GLU A 121 -9.16 1.52 2.85
CA GLU A 121 -8.08 2.52 2.82
C GLU A 121 -6.99 2.16 3.82
N VAL A 122 -5.75 2.39 3.42
CA VAL A 122 -4.55 2.25 4.26
C VAL A 122 -3.60 3.40 4.01
N TYR A 123 -2.79 3.76 4.99
CA TYR A 123 -1.61 4.58 4.74
C TYR A 123 -0.45 3.68 4.30
N CYS A 124 0.02 3.90 3.08
CA CYS A 124 1.21 3.26 2.55
C CYS A 124 2.43 4.11 2.88
N GLU A 125 3.40 3.54 3.58
CA GLU A 125 4.70 4.14 3.84
C GLU A 125 5.73 3.61 2.83
N GLN A 126 6.30 4.53 2.05
CA GLN A 126 7.15 4.22 0.89
C GLN A 126 8.60 4.67 1.06
N GLU A 127 8.90 5.52 2.04
CA GLU A 127 10.23 6.06 2.32
C GLU A 127 11.01 5.22 3.33
N TYR A 128 10.30 4.52 4.23
CA TYR A 128 10.94 3.63 5.20
C TYR A 128 11.50 2.35 4.53
N GLU A 129 12.83 2.18 4.63
CA GLU A 129 13.60 1.08 4.03
C GLU A 129 13.33 0.90 2.52
N ASP A 130 12.77 -0.24 2.13
CA ASP A 130 12.44 -0.60 0.76
C ASP A 130 11.00 -0.24 0.37
N GLY A 131 10.28 0.48 1.24
CA GLY A 131 8.90 0.90 1.03
C GLY A 131 7.91 -0.26 1.02
N GLY A 132 6.68 0.01 0.58
CA GLY A 132 5.62 -1.00 0.51
C GLY A 132 5.04 -1.39 1.88
N TRP A 133 5.23 -0.55 2.89
CA TRP A 133 4.71 -0.77 4.24
C TRP A 133 3.27 -0.30 4.33
N VAL A 134 2.41 -1.10 4.95
CA VAL A 134 1.07 -0.68 5.36
C VAL A 134 1.14 -0.31 6.83
N VAL A 135 0.81 0.93 7.16
CA VAL A 135 0.74 1.37 8.55
C VAL A 135 -0.58 0.86 9.14
N ILE A 136 -0.47 -0.01 10.14
CA ILE A 136 -1.64 -0.61 10.81
C ILE A 136 -2.02 0.13 12.10
N GLN A 137 -1.07 0.88 12.67
CA GLN A 137 -1.23 1.68 13.88
C GLN A 137 -0.21 2.81 13.86
N ASN A 138 -0.62 4.04 14.17
CA ASN A 138 0.27 5.20 14.28
C ASN A 138 -0.03 6.07 15.51
N ARG A 139 0.99 6.40 16.33
CA ARG A 139 0.92 7.34 17.48
C ARG A 139 2.02 8.38 17.39
N PHE A 140 1.70 9.66 17.62
CA PHE A 140 2.70 10.73 17.69
C PHE A 140 2.27 11.98 18.48
N ASP A 141 0.97 12.28 18.61
CA ASP A 141 0.48 13.53 19.23
C ASP A 141 -0.65 13.35 20.26
N GLY A 142 -1.21 12.14 20.39
CA GLY A 142 -2.32 11.85 21.30
C GLY A 142 -3.65 12.44 20.85
N SER A 143 -3.79 12.88 19.60
CA SER A 143 -5.03 13.43 19.03
C SER A 143 -6.18 12.43 19.00
N VAL A 144 -5.87 11.13 19.01
CA VAL A 144 -6.87 10.05 18.97
C VAL A 144 -6.87 9.26 20.28
N ASN A 145 -8.06 9.08 20.85
CA ASN A 145 -8.26 8.19 22.00
C ASN A 145 -8.18 6.72 21.55
N PHE A 146 -7.36 5.92 22.23
CA PHE A 146 -7.21 4.46 22.00
C PHE A 146 -7.87 3.61 23.08
N GLU A 147 -8.46 4.20 24.12
CA GLU A 147 -9.36 3.50 25.03
C GLU A 147 -10.73 3.33 24.35
N ARG A 148 -10.84 2.26 23.57
CA ARG A 148 -11.96 1.98 22.66
C ARG A 148 -12.53 0.58 22.89
N ASN A 149 -13.80 0.41 22.53
CA ASN A 149 -14.51 -0.85 22.71
C ASN A 149 -14.12 -1.88 21.62
N TRP A 150 -14.58 -3.12 21.78
CA TRP A 150 -14.30 -4.22 20.85
C TRP A 150 -14.69 -3.88 19.41
N ALA A 151 -15.90 -3.35 19.21
CA ALA A 151 -16.44 -3.06 17.88
C ALA A 151 -15.60 -1.99 17.15
N GLU A 152 -15.10 -1.00 17.87
CA GLU A 152 -14.20 0.03 17.33
C GLU A 152 -12.83 -0.55 16.97
N TYR A 153 -12.24 -1.41 17.82
CA TYR A 153 -10.99 -2.10 17.49
C TYR A 153 -11.15 -3.09 16.32
N GLU A 154 -12.31 -3.72 16.19
CA GLU A 154 -12.63 -4.62 15.09
C GLU A 154 -12.75 -3.86 13.75
N HIS A 155 -13.43 -2.71 13.78
CA HIS A 155 -13.68 -1.87 12.61
C HIS A 155 -12.49 -1.00 12.19
N GLY A 156 -11.75 -0.46 13.16
CA GLY A 156 -10.75 0.60 12.94
C GLY A 156 -11.26 1.98 13.38
N PHE A 157 -10.33 2.87 13.71
CA PHE A 157 -10.61 4.24 14.15
C PHE A 157 -9.43 5.19 13.93
N GLY A 158 -9.69 6.49 13.98
CA GLY A 158 -8.69 7.55 13.79
C GLY A 158 -8.67 8.09 12.36
N ASP A 159 -7.56 8.73 11.98
CA ASP A 159 -7.32 9.30 10.65
C ASP A 159 -6.15 8.57 9.99
N MET A 160 -6.36 8.01 8.79
CA MET A 160 -5.30 7.29 8.07
C MET A 160 -4.10 8.19 7.74
N SER A 161 -4.28 9.52 7.67
CA SER A 161 -3.19 10.49 7.53
C SER A 161 -2.56 10.94 8.87
N GLY A 162 -3.12 10.49 10.00
CA GLY A 162 -2.71 10.86 11.36
C GLY A 162 -2.63 9.65 12.30
N GLU A 163 -3.04 9.85 13.56
CA GLU A 163 -3.12 8.74 14.52
C GLU A 163 -4.31 7.83 14.17
N HIS A 164 -4.07 6.52 14.10
CA HIS A 164 -5.12 5.56 13.77
C HIS A 164 -4.80 4.14 14.23
N TRP A 165 -5.86 3.34 14.21
CA TRP A 165 -5.85 1.89 14.26
C TRP A 165 -6.59 1.37 13.03
N LEU A 166 -5.93 0.54 12.21
CA LEU A 166 -6.48 0.07 10.94
C LEU A 166 -7.75 -0.79 11.09
N GLY A 167 -7.89 -1.49 12.22
CA GLY A 167 -8.99 -2.41 12.48
C GLY A 167 -8.58 -3.88 12.38
N LEU A 168 -9.01 -4.70 13.33
CA LEU A 168 -8.64 -6.11 13.41
C LEU A 168 -9.10 -6.89 12.19
N ARG A 169 -10.27 -6.57 11.63
CA ARG A 169 -10.77 -7.22 10.41
C ARG A 169 -9.82 -6.99 9.22
N ALA A 170 -9.37 -5.75 9.02
CA ALA A 170 -8.45 -5.40 7.94
C ALA A 170 -7.06 -6.01 8.14
N ILE A 171 -6.55 -6.03 9.38
CA ILE A 171 -5.27 -6.66 9.73
C ILE A 171 -5.33 -8.18 9.51
N HIS A 172 -6.42 -8.83 9.92
CA HIS A 172 -6.65 -10.25 9.64
C HIS A 172 -6.70 -10.52 8.12
N GLU A 173 -7.45 -9.72 7.36
CA GLU A 173 -7.56 -9.89 5.91
C GLU A 173 -6.21 -9.71 5.19
N LEU A 174 -5.39 -8.74 5.63
CA LEU A 174 -4.01 -8.59 5.15
C LEU A 174 -3.21 -9.86 5.41
N THR A 175 -3.12 -10.28 6.67
CA THR A 175 -2.25 -11.39 7.08
C THR A 175 -2.76 -12.76 6.63
N TYR A 176 -4.03 -12.88 6.26
CA TYR A 176 -4.59 -14.06 5.59
C TYR A 176 -4.18 -14.14 4.11
N SER A 177 -4.08 -13.00 3.43
CA SER A 177 -3.81 -12.97 1.98
C SER A 177 -2.42 -13.47 1.59
N LYS A 178 -1.42 -13.25 2.45
CA LYS A 178 -0.04 -13.73 2.27
C LYS A 178 0.72 -13.57 3.58
N GLN A 179 1.95 -14.06 3.62
CA GLN A 179 2.85 -13.82 4.74
C GLN A 179 3.29 -12.34 4.78
N TYR A 180 3.24 -11.73 5.97
CA TYR A 180 3.71 -10.37 6.22
C TYR A 180 4.80 -10.35 7.28
N LYS A 181 5.67 -9.34 7.18
CA LYS A 181 6.59 -8.93 8.24
C LYS A 181 5.93 -7.82 9.05
N LEU A 182 6.34 -7.65 10.31
CA LEU A 182 5.92 -6.54 11.16
C LEU A 182 7.13 -5.76 11.64
N HIS A 183 7.12 -4.45 11.42
CA HIS A 183 8.08 -3.53 12.00
C HIS A 183 7.35 -2.61 12.98
N VAL A 184 7.82 -2.59 14.23
CA VAL A 184 7.37 -1.66 15.26
C VAL A 184 8.46 -0.61 15.42
N LEU A 185 8.13 0.64 15.09
CA LEU A 185 9.06 1.77 15.14
C LEU A 185 8.71 2.64 16.33
N LEU A 186 9.73 3.02 17.10
CA LEU A 186 9.61 3.94 18.22
C LEU A 186 10.57 5.10 18.00
N GLU A 187 10.08 6.33 18.14
CA GLU A 187 10.92 7.51 18.16
C GLU A 187 11.05 8.04 19.59
N LEU A 188 12.30 8.19 20.04
CA LEU A 188 12.61 8.79 21.32
C LEU A 188 12.52 10.32 21.24
N ALA A 189 12.32 10.99 22.38
CA ALA A 189 12.23 12.46 22.44
C ALA A 189 13.46 13.21 21.89
N ASN A 190 14.61 12.53 21.73
CA ASN A 190 15.82 13.08 21.12
C ASN A 190 15.91 12.83 19.59
N GLY A 191 14.84 12.32 18.97
CA GLY A 191 14.77 11.97 17.55
C GLY A 191 15.42 10.64 17.16
N THR A 192 15.92 9.86 18.13
CA THR A 192 16.47 8.51 17.83
C THR A 192 15.32 7.55 17.52
N GLN A 193 15.39 6.90 16.36
CA GLN A 193 14.44 5.86 15.98
C GLN A 193 14.99 4.47 16.34
N LEU A 194 14.14 3.64 16.94
CA LEU A 194 14.41 2.26 17.33
C LEU A 194 13.40 1.35 16.64
N ALA A 195 13.84 0.14 16.25
CA ALA A 195 12.95 -0.83 15.61
C ALA A 195 12.91 -2.18 16.36
N ALA A 196 11.73 -2.78 16.41
CA ALA A 196 11.52 -4.21 16.63
C ALA A 196 10.94 -4.82 15.35
N LYS A 197 11.59 -5.84 14.80
CA LYS A 197 11.27 -6.42 13.50
C LYS A 197 10.96 -7.90 13.63
N TYR A 198 9.89 -8.35 12.98
CA TYR A 198 9.44 -9.73 12.93
C TYR A 198 9.29 -10.17 11.48
N ASN A 199 9.90 -11.29 11.14
CA ASN A 199 9.85 -11.86 9.78
C ASN A 199 8.51 -12.52 9.46
N GLU A 200 7.72 -12.83 10.47
CA GLU A 200 6.39 -13.42 10.31
C GLU A 200 5.42 -12.82 11.32
N PHE A 201 4.34 -12.25 10.80
CA PHE A 201 3.24 -11.67 11.55
C PHE A 201 1.91 -12.13 10.98
N SER A 202 1.05 -12.71 11.81
CA SER A 202 -0.32 -13.04 11.43
C SER A 202 -1.30 -12.97 12.58
N VAL A 203 -2.54 -12.56 12.26
CA VAL A 203 -3.64 -12.41 13.22
C VAL A 203 -4.79 -13.30 12.76
N ALA A 204 -5.42 -14.01 13.71
CA ALA A 204 -6.55 -14.88 13.43
C ALA A 204 -7.82 -14.09 13.09
N GLY A 205 -8.87 -14.80 12.63
CA GLY A 205 -10.18 -14.20 12.41
C GLY A 205 -10.97 -13.99 13.70
N SER A 206 -12.15 -13.39 13.59
CA SER A 206 -13.04 -13.12 14.72
C SER A 206 -13.49 -14.39 15.46
N SER A 207 -13.60 -15.54 14.76
CA SER A 207 -13.91 -16.84 15.38
C SER A 207 -12.84 -17.32 16.37
N GLU A 208 -11.63 -16.78 16.28
CA GLU A 208 -10.51 -17.06 17.17
C GLU A 208 -10.07 -15.79 17.91
N LEU A 209 -11.01 -14.85 18.08
CA LEU A 209 -10.84 -13.62 18.87
C LEU A 209 -9.58 -12.82 18.49
N TYR A 210 -9.27 -12.81 17.20
CA TYR A 210 -8.11 -12.10 16.65
C TYR A 210 -6.79 -12.47 17.34
N GLN A 211 -6.63 -13.74 17.72
CA GLN A 211 -5.41 -14.27 18.30
C GLN A 211 -4.17 -13.91 17.46
N LEU A 212 -3.09 -13.46 18.12
CA LEU A 212 -1.79 -13.27 17.48
C LEU A 212 -1.18 -14.64 17.15
N LYS A 213 -1.36 -15.11 15.92
CA LYS A 213 -1.02 -16.48 15.49
C LYS A 213 0.48 -16.69 15.31
N SER A 214 1.13 -15.76 14.63
CA SER A 214 2.56 -15.81 14.37
C SER A 214 3.19 -14.48 14.72
N LEU A 215 4.27 -14.53 15.50
CA LEU A 215 5.16 -13.41 15.73
C LEU A 215 6.61 -13.93 15.82
N ARG A 216 7.21 -14.23 14.67
CA ARG A 216 8.47 -14.99 14.57
C ARG A 216 9.61 -14.18 13.94
N GLY A 217 10.84 -14.67 14.15
CA GLY A 217 12.04 -14.11 13.52
C GLY A 217 12.37 -12.71 14.02
N PHE A 218 12.33 -12.52 15.34
CA PHE A 218 12.63 -11.25 15.99
C PHE A 218 14.05 -10.76 15.67
N SER A 219 14.18 -9.45 15.46
CA SER A 219 15.43 -8.70 15.32
C SER A 219 15.19 -7.22 15.62
N GLY A 220 16.26 -6.43 15.71
CA GLY A 220 16.17 -4.97 15.87
C GLY A 220 16.93 -4.46 17.11
N ASP A 221 16.66 -3.21 17.47
CA ASP A 221 17.35 -2.47 18.52
C ASP A 221 16.70 -2.67 19.90
N LEU A 222 15.44 -3.08 19.90
CA LEU A 222 14.63 -3.29 21.10
C LEU A 222 14.79 -4.71 21.63
N SER A 223 14.25 -4.95 22.83
CA SER A 223 14.02 -6.30 23.37
C SER A 223 12.70 -6.88 22.87
N ASN A 224 12.59 -8.22 22.86
CA ASN A 224 11.45 -8.94 22.28
C ASN A 224 10.23 -9.03 23.21
N GLU A 225 9.74 -7.88 23.66
CA GLU A 225 8.73 -7.84 24.72
C GLU A 225 7.34 -8.11 24.15
N PHE A 226 7.15 -7.76 22.88
CA PHE A 226 5.93 -8.08 22.17
C PHE A 226 5.81 -9.58 21.88
N GLY A 227 6.93 -10.31 21.81
CA GLY A 227 6.99 -11.76 21.64
C GLY A 227 6.20 -12.57 22.66
N TYR A 228 6.04 -12.07 23.89
CA TYR A 228 5.24 -12.74 24.93
C TYR A 228 3.74 -12.80 24.61
N ASN A 229 3.27 -11.97 23.66
CA ASN A 229 1.87 -11.93 23.27
C ASN A 229 1.52 -12.95 22.17
N GLU A 230 2.50 -13.71 21.67
CA GLU A 230 2.21 -14.75 20.69
C GLU A 230 1.29 -15.83 21.28
N GLY A 231 0.21 -16.13 20.58
CA GLY A 231 -0.84 -17.03 21.05
C GLY A 231 -1.88 -16.36 21.95
N MET A 232 -1.71 -15.09 22.33
CA MET A 232 -2.71 -14.34 23.10
C MET A 232 -3.85 -13.89 22.19
N MET A 233 -5.06 -13.89 22.75
CA MET A 233 -6.26 -13.31 22.13
C MET A 233 -6.26 -11.80 22.30
N PHE A 234 -6.98 -11.09 21.44
CA PHE A 234 -7.14 -9.64 21.59
C PHE A 234 -8.14 -9.35 22.71
N SER A 235 -7.91 -8.30 23.50
CA SER A 235 -8.80 -7.89 24.59
C SER A 235 -9.04 -6.38 24.54
N THR A 236 -10.24 -5.96 24.92
CA THR A 236 -10.64 -4.55 25.12
C THR A 236 -11.32 -4.40 26.48
N PHE A 237 -11.59 -3.18 26.92
CA PHE A 237 -12.20 -2.94 28.23
C PHE A 237 -13.60 -3.59 28.39
N ASP A 238 -14.27 -3.87 27.28
CA ASP A 238 -15.60 -4.48 27.21
C ASP A 238 -15.58 -5.94 26.72
N ALA A 239 -14.40 -6.49 26.39
CA ALA A 239 -14.21 -7.87 25.95
C ALA A 239 -12.90 -8.42 26.52
N ASP A 240 -12.99 -9.04 27.68
CA ASP A 240 -11.87 -9.66 28.37
C ASP A 240 -11.60 -11.08 27.81
N ASN A 241 -10.50 -11.19 27.05
CA ASN A 241 -10.00 -12.46 26.51
C ASN A 241 -8.54 -12.71 26.92
N ASP A 242 -8.03 -12.00 27.94
CA ASP A 242 -6.66 -12.20 28.38
C ASP A 242 -6.56 -13.39 29.36
N ILE A 243 -5.35 -13.66 29.87
CA ILE A 243 -5.09 -14.82 30.74
C ILE A 243 -5.09 -14.47 32.23
N TYR A 244 -5.39 -13.22 32.56
CA TYR A 244 -5.47 -12.70 33.91
C TYR A 244 -6.96 -12.53 34.29
N PHE A 245 -7.27 -12.75 35.57
CA PHE A 245 -8.64 -12.75 36.10
C PHE A 245 -8.92 -11.49 36.91
#